data_AF-A0A553PNZ3-F1
#
_entry.id   AF-A0A553PNZ3-F1
#
_cell.length_a   1.000
_cell.length_b   1.000
_cell.length_c   1.000
_cell.angle_alpha   90.00
_cell.angle_beta   90.00
_cell.angle_gamma   90.00
#
_symmetry.space_group_name_H-M   'P 1'
#
loop_
_entity.id
_entity.type
_entity.pdbx_description
1 polymer ?
#
loop_
_entity_poly.entity_id
_entity_poly.type
_entity_poly.pdbx_seq_one_letter_code
_entity_poly.pdbx_strand_id
1 'polypeptide(L)'
;MKMDLERIGSRQRDNSQHFAAESQALDQIAKEAEARLAARRQARYEARNIRLKELEKKQKEDDENKANSNHVYPDGVRMREERRREATKNLSSRRSSTDSSEDGFNLNVRDLKNDLRDVEEKFRKAMVTNASLDNEKAQLTYQVDLLKDQLEEREEQNALVVRELREKNREFELMKRSYAEAQRAVQLLQAQMDEQARLLSERGMVLIGQEDCDEDESAAVDESEQDKRTRAIVSSETANILGTLGQGPLDVRIKRLADERDDLQDSVRRLKLDLEEERSRNSKLEKAPFNPEEADWETKKLIDDYKFKMQKAEQDINTLQTNVARMESQVIRYKSAAETSEKSEEELKVERRKLQRELREATTRVEELETTNKHLETRLGKLKTAKSNLLKEL
;
A
#
# COMPACT_ATOMS: atom_id res chain seq x y z
N MET A 1 45.06 14.57 -40.94
CA MET A 1 44.35 15.73 -40.37
C MET A 1 43.40 15.21 -39.29
N LYS A 2 43.76 15.38 -38.02
CA LYS A 2 42.87 15.22 -36.86
C LYS A 2 42.57 16.64 -36.38
N MET A 3 41.31 17.07 -36.37
CA MET A 3 40.86 18.27 -35.65
C MET A 3 39.40 18.07 -35.22
N ASP A 4 39.22 18.10 -33.89
CA ASP A 4 38.20 18.81 -33.13
C ASP A 4 36.72 18.43 -33.23
N LEU A 5 36.29 17.61 -32.25
CA LEU A 5 34.89 17.35 -31.91
C LEU A 5 34.60 17.46 -30.40
N GLU A 6 35.38 18.25 -29.66
CA GLU A 6 35.15 18.54 -28.24
C GLU A 6 34.95 20.03 -28.04
N ARG A 7 33.68 20.49 -27.97
CA ARG A 7 33.22 21.73 -27.29
C ARG A 7 31.73 22.00 -27.53
N ILE A 8 30.84 21.09 -27.14
CA ILE A 8 29.38 21.39 -27.08
C ILE A 8 28.74 21.03 -25.71
N GLY A 9 29.47 20.44 -24.76
CA GLY A 9 28.88 19.89 -23.53
C GLY A 9 28.85 20.76 -22.26
N SER A 10 29.51 21.92 -22.21
CA SER A 10 29.84 22.53 -20.89
C SER A 10 28.91 23.65 -20.39
N ARG A 11 27.94 24.15 -21.16
CA ARG A 11 27.05 25.24 -20.72
C ARG A 11 25.81 24.79 -19.93
N GLN A 12 25.51 23.50 -19.90
CA GLN A 12 24.26 22.99 -19.31
C GLN A 12 24.39 22.61 -17.83
N ARG A 13 25.62 22.43 -17.32
CA ARG A 13 25.89 22.04 -15.94
C ARG A 13 25.75 23.20 -14.94
N ASP A 14 26.11 24.42 -15.33
CA ASP A 14 26.02 25.60 -14.44
C ASP A 14 24.56 26.01 -14.17
N ASN A 15 23.68 25.93 -15.17
CA ASN A 15 22.25 26.21 -14.99
C ASN A 15 21.54 25.15 -14.14
N SER A 16 22.00 23.90 -14.16
CA SER A 16 21.45 22.82 -13.33
C SER A 16 21.78 23.02 -11.84
N GLN A 17 22.98 23.48 -11.53
CA GLN A 17 23.35 23.81 -10.14
C GLN A 17 22.62 25.05 -9.64
N HIS A 18 22.40 26.04 -10.51
CA HIS A 18 21.63 27.23 -10.17
C HIS A 18 20.16 26.91 -9.87
N PHE A 19 19.53 26.02 -10.66
CA PHE A 19 18.15 25.57 -10.42
C PHE A 19 18.03 24.71 -9.15
N ALA A 20 19.05 23.88 -8.85
CA ALA A 20 19.08 23.10 -7.61
C ALA A 20 19.23 23.99 -6.36
N ALA A 21 20.09 25.02 -6.42
CA ALA A 21 20.25 25.99 -5.34
C ALA A 21 18.99 26.86 -5.15
N GLU A 22 18.34 27.26 -6.25
CA GLU A 22 17.08 28.02 -6.22
C GLU A 22 15.92 27.19 -5.67
N SER A 23 15.81 25.92 -6.05
CA SER A 23 14.82 24.99 -5.47
C SER A 23 15.04 24.79 -3.97
N GLN A 24 16.30 24.64 -3.53
CA GLN A 24 16.63 24.52 -2.11
C GLN A 24 16.32 25.80 -1.32
N ALA A 25 16.54 26.97 -1.91
CA ALA A 25 16.19 28.26 -1.29
C ALA A 25 14.66 28.41 -1.15
N LEU A 26 13.89 28.01 -2.17
CA LEU A 26 12.42 28.03 -2.11
C LEU A 26 11.87 27.06 -1.06
N ASP A 27 12.47 25.88 -0.91
CA ASP A 27 12.09 24.91 0.13
C ASP A 27 12.41 25.44 1.54
N GLN A 28 13.52 26.15 1.73
CA GLN A 28 13.87 26.78 3.01
C GLN A 28 12.89 27.90 3.36
N ILE A 29 12.53 28.75 2.40
CA ILE A 29 11.54 29.82 2.57
C ILE A 29 10.17 29.23 2.91
N ALA A 30 9.77 28.13 2.26
CA ALA A 30 8.51 27.46 2.54
C ALA A 30 8.48 26.88 3.97
N LYS A 31 9.56 26.22 4.40
CA LYS A 31 9.70 25.68 5.78
C LYS A 31 9.72 26.78 6.83
N GLU A 32 10.40 27.90 6.56
CA GLU A 32 10.44 29.03 7.48
C GLU A 32 9.07 29.72 7.59
N ALA A 33 8.35 29.87 6.47
CA ALA A 33 6.99 30.39 6.46
C ALA A 33 6.03 29.48 7.23
N GLU A 34 6.14 28.16 7.06
CA GLU A 34 5.34 27.17 7.79
C GLU A 34 5.64 27.19 9.30
N ALA A 35 6.92 27.25 9.69
CA ALA A 35 7.32 27.36 11.09
C ALA A 35 6.81 28.65 11.73
N ARG A 36 6.86 29.78 11.01
CA ARG A 36 6.32 31.06 11.47
C ARG A 36 4.80 31.03 11.62
N LEU A 37 4.10 30.35 10.71
CA LEU A 37 2.66 30.15 10.80
C LEU A 37 2.30 29.24 11.98
N ALA A 38 3.05 28.16 12.20
CA ALA A 38 2.89 27.26 13.34
C ALA A 38 3.13 27.97 14.69
N ALA A 39 4.17 28.80 14.79
CA ALA A 39 4.41 29.63 15.96
C ALA A 39 3.26 30.62 16.22
N ARG A 40 2.70 31.21 15.15
CA ARG A 40 1.52 32.09 15.26
C ARG A 40 0.28 31.33 15.73
N ARG A 41 0.08 30.09 15.28
CA ARG A 41 -0.99 29.19 15.78
C ARG A 41 -0.81 28.86 17.26
N GLN A 42 0.41 28.54 17.69
CA GLN A 42 0.72 28.27 19.09
C GLN A 42 0.48 29.50 19.97
N ALA A 43 0.96 30.67 19.57
CA ALA A 43 0.73 31.91 20.30
C ALA A 43 -0.77 32.27 20.42
N ARG A 44 -1.55 32.03 19.35
CA ARG A 44 -3.00 32.20 19.38
C ARG A 44 -3.68 31.19 20.31
N TYR A 45 -3.28 29.93 20.26
CA TYR A 45 -3.78 28.88 21.16
C TYR A 45 -3.46 29.19 22.63
N GLU A 46 -2.26 29.68 22.92
CA GLU A 46 -1.86 30.13 24.25
C GLU A 46 -2.66 31.35 24.69
N ALA A 47 -2.87 32.34 23.81
CA ALA A 47 -3.71 33.50 24.09
C ALA A 47 -5.16 33.09 24.41
N ARG A 48 -5.75 32.14 23.66
CA ARG A 48 -7.07 31.56 23.95
C ARG A 48 -7.08 30.93 25.34
N ASN A 49 -6.07 30.13 25.67
CA ASN A 49 -5.99 29.45 26.96
C ASN A 49 -5.81 30.41 28.15
N ILE A 50 -5.01 31.46 27.99
CA ILE A 50 -4.82 32.48 29.03
C ILE A 50 -6.14 33.21 29.27
N ARG A 51 -6.81 33.65 28.20
CA ARG A 51 -8.09 34.38 28.29
C ARG A 51 -9.21 33.50 28.86
N LEU A 52 -9.22 32.21 28.54
CA LEU A 52 -10.16 31.23 29.11
C LEU A 52 -9.97 31.07 30.63
N LYS A 53 -8.71 30.96 31.08
CA LYS A 53 -8.37 30.89 32.51
C LYS A 53 -8.72 32.17 33.26
N GLU A 54 -8.54 33.33 32.62
CA GLU A 54 -8.89 34.62 33.23
C GLU A 54 -10.42 34.79 33.37
N LEU A 55 -11.19 34.35 32.36
CA LEU A 55 -12.64 34.28 32.45
C LEU A 55 -13.10 33.32 33.56
N GLU A 56 -12.51 32.13 33.67
CA GLU A 56 -12.82 31.16 34.72
C GLU A 56 -12.51 31.72 36.10
N LYS A 57 -11.38 32.42 36.24
CA LYS A 57 -11.00 33.11 37.47
C LYS A 57 -12.00 34.20 37.84
N LYS A 58 -12.42 35.01 36.86
CA LYS A 58 -13.40 36.08 37.08
C LYS A 58 -14.78 35.54 37.47
N GLN A 59 -15.23 34.46 36.83
CA GLN A 59 -16.46 33.76 37.23
C GLN A 59 -16.36 33.26 38.67
N LYS A 60 -15.24 32.65 39.04
CA LYS A 60 -15.01 32.18 40.41
C LYS A 60 -14.98 33.33 41.43
N GLU A 61 -14.35 34.46 41.12
CA GLU A 61 -14.34 35.65 41.98
C GLU A 61 -15.74 36.27 42.12
N ASP A 62 -16.53 36.30 41.05
CA ASP A 62 -17.93 36.77 41.07
C ASP A 62 -18.84 35.85 41.89
N ASP A 63 -18.63 34.53 41.82
CA ASP A 63 -19.36 33.54 42.61
C ASP A 63 -18.95 33.57 44.09
N GLU A 64 -17.65 33.75 44.38
CA GLU A 64 -17.16 33.99 45.75
C GLU A 64 -17.70 35.31 46.32
N ASN A 65 -17.77 36.39 45.52
CA ASN A 65 -18.38 37.66 45.94
C ASN A 65 -19.90 37.56 46.16
N LYS A 66 -20.62 36.79 45.34
CA LYS A 66 -22.04 36.49 45.58
C LYS A 66 -22.23 35.66 46.86
N ALA A 67 -21.36 34.69 47.10
CA ALA A 67 -21.38 33.90 48.33
C ALA A 67 -21.09 34.76 49.58
N ASN A 68 -20.17 35.72 49.48
CA ASN A 68 -19.84 36.64 50.57
C ASN A 68 -20.92 37.72 50.78
N SER A 69 -21.58 38.19 49.71
CA SER A 69 -22.71 39.11 49.79
C SER A 69 -23.95 38.49 50.44
N ASN A 70 -24.04 37.16 50.51
CA ASN A 70 -25.12 36.45 51.21
C ASN A 70 -24.89 36.33 52.73
N HIS A 71 -23.80 36.88 53.29
CA HIS A 71 -23.48 36.75 54.72
C HIS A 71 -23.68 38.02 55.57
N VAL A 72 -24.32 39.05 55.03
CA VAL A 72 -24.70 40.25 55.81
C VAL A 72 -26.21 40.41 55.75
N TYR A 73 -26.84 40.38 56.94
CA TYR A 73 -28.28 40.46 57.29
C TYR A 73 -28.96 39.12 57.67
N PRO A 74 -29.04 38.82 58.98
CA PRO A 74 -30.01 37.88 59.52
C PRO A 74 -31.28 38.66 59.90
N ASP A 75 -32.22 38.84 58.98
CA ASP A 75 -33.62 38.99 59.38
C ASP A 75 -34.58 38.43 58.33
N GLY A 76 -35.46 37.56 58.79
CA GLY A 76 -36.24 36.68 57.95
C GLY A 76 -37.53 37.31 57.46
N VAL A 77 -37.67 37.46 56.14
CA VAL A 77 -38.98 37.43 55.47
C VAL A 77 -38.83 36.74 54.12
N ARG A 78 -39.35 35.51 54.01
CA ARG A 78 -39.49 34.79 52.75
C ARG A 78 -40.60 35.47 51.92
N MET A 79 -40.23 36.31 50.96
CA MET A 79 -41.17 36.77 49.94
C MET A 79 -41.29 35.71 48.83
N ARG A 80 -42.47 35.08 48.81
CA ARG A 80 -42.94 34.14 47.80
C ARG A 80 -43.04 34.84 46.45
N GLU A 81 -42.31 34.33 45.48
CA GLU A 81 -42.25 34.83 44.11
C GLU A 81 -43.53 34.44 43.35
N GLU A 82 -44.46 35.38 43.21
CA GLU A 82 -45.63 35.23 42.35
C GLU A 82 -45.31 35.66 40.92
N ARG A 83 -45.42 34.68 40.01
CA ARG A 83 -45.43 34.82 38.55
C ARG A 83 -46.37 35.94 38.12
N ARG A 84 -45.81 37.08 37.69
CA ARG A 84 -46.54 38.09 36.91
C ARG A 84 -46.77 37.55 35.51
N ARG A 85 -48.02 37.15 35.24
CA ARG A 85 -48.58 37.07 33.90
C ARG A 85 -48.91 38.49 33.43
N GLU A 86 -48.33 38.83 32.31
CA GLU A 86 -48.55 40.04 31.54
C GLU A 86 -49.99 40.05 30.99
N ALA A 87 -50.77 41.07 31.36
CA ALA A 87 -52.07 41.34 30.77
C ALA A 87 -52.18 42.84 30.53
N THR A 88 -51.84 43.23 29.32
CA THR A 88 -52.17 44.51 28.70
C THR A 88 -53.69 44.72 28.72
N LYS A 89 -54.17 45.81 29.34
CA LYS A 89 -55.49 46.40 29.02
C LYS A 89 -55.58 47.86 29.48
N ASN A 90 -55.43 48.73 28.48
CA ASN A 90 -56.23 49.91 28.13
C ASN A 90 -56.78 50.84 29.22
N LEU A 91 -56.41 52.12 29.02
CA LEU A 91 -57.12 53.36 29.31
C LEU A 91 -58.62 53.21 29.65
N SER A 92 -58.99 53.78 30.79
CA SER A 92 -60.30 54.42 30.97
C SER A 92 -60.17 55.61 31.90
N SER A 93 -60.11 56.80 31.29
CA SER A 93 -60.36 58.07 31.95
C SER A 93 -61.83 58.16 32.37
N ARG A 94 -62.11 58.46 33.65
CA ARG A 94 -63.26 59.28 34.08
C ARG A 94 -63.22 59.55 35.59
N ARG A 95 -62.87 60.80 35.91
CA ARG A 95 -63.54 61.73 36.85
C ARG A 95 -64.17 61.16 38.13
N SER A 96 -63.68 61.62 39.28
CA SER A 96 -64.48 62.26 40.35
C SER A 96 -63.51 62.87 41.38
N SER A 97 -63.36 64.19 41.40
CA SER A 97 -63.95 65.14 42.35
C SER A 97 -63.13 65.33 43.63
N THR A 98 -62.38 66.43 43.64
CA THR A 98 -62.27 67.41 44.74
C THR A 98 -63.01 67.04 46.03
N ASP A 99 -62.26 66.78 47.10
CA ASP A 99 -62.67 67.16 48.45
C ASP A 99 -61.45 67.68 49.23
N SER A 100 -61.69 68.78 49.93
CA SER A 100 -60.75 69.64 50.63
C SER A 100 -60.48 69.11 52.03
N SER A 101 -59.22 69.15 52.48
CA SER A 101 -58.82 69.63 53.81
C SER A 101 -57.31 69.53 53.98
N GLU A 102 -56.77 70.35 54.87
CA GLU A 102 -55.38 70.75 55.04
C GLU A 102 -54.41 69.63 55.52
N ASP A 103 -54.40 68.49 54.83
CA ASP A 103 -53.40 67.41 54.97
C ASP A 103 -52.56 67.20 53.68
N GLY A 104 -52.80 68.02 52.65
CA GLY A 104 -52.24 67.89 51.30
C GLY A 104 -50.71 68.00 51.20
N PHE A 105 -50.03 68.54 52.20
CA PHE A 105 -48.57 68.55 52.25
C PHE A 105 -48.01 67.14 52.52
N ASN A 106 -48.69 66.35 53.36
CA ASN A 106 -48.25 65.01 53.73
C ASN A 106 -48.57 63.98 52.63
N LEU A 107 -49.67 64.15 51.89
CA LEU A 107 -49.99 63.31 50.72
C LEU A 107 -49.03 63.59 49.56
N ASN A 108 -48.78 64.85 49.19
CA ASN A 108 -47.81 65.18 48.14
C ASN A 108 -46.39 64.72 48.47
N VAL A 109 -45.96 64.78 49.74
CA VAL A 109 -44.65 64.27 50.16
C VAL A 109 -44.61 62.74 50.09
N ARG A 110 -45.72 62.05 50.37
CA ARG A 110 -45.79 60.58 50.27
C ARG A 110 -45.80 60.12 48.81
N ASP A 111 -46.49 60.83 47.93
CA ASP A 111 -46.52 60.54 46.50
C ASP A 111 -45.16 60.85 45.84
N LEU A 112 -44.50 61.96 46.20
CA LEU A 112 -43.12 62.23 45.75
C LEU A 112 -42.11 61.20 46.26
N LYS A 113 -42.31 60.64 47.47
CA LYS A 113 -41.50 59.53 47.98
C LYS A 113 -41.77 58.23 47.22
N ASN A 114 -43.01 57.97 46.82
CA ASN A 114 -43.37 56.82 45.99
C ASN A 114 -42.79 56.97 44.57
N ASP A 115 -42.88 58.16 43.97
CA ASP A 115 -42.29 58.46 42.67
C ASP A 115 -40.76 58.37 42.69
N LEU A 116 -40.13 58.87 43.76
CA LEU A 116 -38.70 58.71 43.99
C LEU A 116 -38.33 57.23 44.07
N ARG A 117 -39.08 56.44 44.84
CA ARG A 117 -38.89 54.99 44.95
C ARG A 117 -39.10 54.27 43.61
N ASP A 118 -40.09 54.66 42.83
CA ASP A 118 -40.37 54.09 41.51
C ASP A 118 -39.25 54.42 40.50
N VAL A 119 -38.70 55.63 40.55
CA VAL A 119 -37.53 56.02 39.75
C VAL A 119 -36.28 55.26 40.19
N GLU A 120 -36.06 55.12 41.50
CA GLU A 120 -34.96 54.32 42.06
C GLU A 120 -35.08 52.84 41.67
N GLU A 121 -36.28 52.26 41.70
CA GLU A 121 -36.52 50.88 41.28
C GLU A 121 -36.34 50.70 39.77
N LYS A 122 -36.77 51.66 38.95
CA LYS A 122 -36.52 51.66 37.49
C LYS A 122 -35.04 51.79 37.18
N PHE A 123 -34.32 52.66 37.88
CA PHE A 123 -32.87 52.81 37.74
C PHE A 123 -32.13 51.54 38.15
N ARG A 124 -32.52 50.90 39.26
CA ARG A 124 -31.96 49.61 39.68
C ARG A 124 -32.19 48.51 38.64
N LYS A 125 -33.40 48.42 38.07
CA LYS A 125 -33.70 47.47 36.98
C LYS A 125 -32.85 47.75 35.75
N ALA A 126 -32.73 49.01 35.35
CA ALA A 126 -31.91 49.42 34.21
C ALA A 126 -30.42 49.06 34.41
N MET A 127 -29.89 49.29 35.61
CA MET A 127 -28.54 48.88 36.01
C MET A 127 -28.33 47.37 35.89
N VAL A 128 -29.26 46.55 36.42
CA VAL A 128 -29.18 45.08 36.33
C VAL A 128 -29.27 44.61 34.88
N THR A 129 -30.18 45.17 34.08
CA THR A 129 -30.27 44.82 32.65
C THR A 129 -29.04 45.25 31.87
N ASN A 130 -28.46 46.41 32.19
CA ASN A 130 -27.24 46.89 31.53
C ASN A 130 -26.04 45.98 31.84
N ALA A 131 -25.90 45.57 33.10
CA ALA A 131 -24.88 44.59 33.49
C ALA A 131 -25.09 43.22 32.80
N SER A 132 -26.35 42.78 32.65
CA SER A 132 -26.68 41.57 31.89
C SER A 132 -26.28 41.69 30.41
N LEU A 133 -26.59 42.82 29.78
CA LEU A 133 -26.23 43.09 28.38
C LEU A 133 -24.72 43.17 28.18
N ASP A 134 -23.97 43.74 29.13
CA ASP A 134 -22.51 43.76 29.07
C ASP A 134 -21.91 42.36 29.17
N ASN A 135 -22.49 41.48 30.00
CA ASN A 135 -22.10 40.07 30.07
C ASN A 135 -22.42 39.31 28.76
N GLU A 136 -23.62 39.50 28.20
CA GLU A 136 -24.01 38.91 26.91
C GLU A 136 -23.11 39.41 25.77
N LYS A 137 -22.81 40.70 25.74
CA LYS A 137 -21.89 41.31 24.78
C LYS A 137 -20.49 40.71 24.91
N ALA A 138 -19.99 40.54 26.13
CA ALA A 138 -18.71 39.88 26.36
C ALA A 138 -18.75 38.45 25.83
N GLN A 139 -19.76 37.67 26.20
CA GLN A 139 -19.93 36.28 25.74
C GLN A 139 -20.00 36.16 24.21
N LEU A 140 -20.79 37.01 23.55
CA LEU A 140 -20.87 37.03 22.08
C LEU A 140 -19.54 37.44 21.44
N THR A 141 -18.80 38.37 22.05
CA THR A 141 -17.47 38.75 21.57
C THR A 141 -16.52 37.55 21.60
N TYR A 142 -16.54 36.76 22.68
CA TYR A 142 -15.78 35.51 22.77
C TYR A 142 -16.17 34.49 21.70
N GLN A 143 -17.48 34.35 21.46
CA GLN A 143 -17.97 33.43 20.44
C GLN A 143 -17.52 33.85 19.03
N VAL A 144 -17.56 35.15 18.73
CA VAL A 144 -17.09 35.70 17.45
C VAL A 144 -15.58 35.46 17.30
N ASP A 145 -14.79 35.71 18.35
CA ASP A 145 -13.34 35.45 18.32
C ASP A 145 -13.05 33.97 18.04
N LEU A 146 -13.73 33.05 18.73
CA LEU A 146 -13.59 31.60 18.52
C LEU A 146 -14.00 31.18 17.10
N LEU A 147 -15.04 31.78 16.52
CA LEU A 147 -15.48 31.47 15.16
C LEU A 147 -14.51 31.99 14.11
N LYS A 148 -13.94 33.19 14.28
CA LYS A 148 -12.89 33.72 13.39
C LYS A 148 -11.68 32.80 13.38
N ASP A 149 -11.30 32.38 14.57
CA ASP A 149 -10.23 31.43 14.81
C ASP A 149 -10.44 30.09 14.11
N GLN A 150 -11.65 29.52 14.19
CA GLN A 150 -12.02 28.32 13.44
C GLN A 150 -12.04 28.55 11.92
N LEU A 151 -12.47 29.72 11.47
CA LEU A 151 -12.49 30.07 10.06
C LEU A 151 -11.06 30.15 9.49
N GLU A 152 -10.14 30.80 10.20
CA GLU A 152 -8.72 30.85 9.81
C GLU A 152 -8.10 29.44 9.76
N GLU A 153 -8.37 28.57 10.75
CA GLU A 153 -7.90 27.17 10.74
C GLU A 153 -8.41 26.40 9.51
N ARG A 154 -9.67 26.63 9.11
CA ARG A 154 -10.27 25.99 7.92
C ARG A 154 -9.71 26.55 6.61
N GLU A 155 -9.45 27.84 6.55
CA GLU A 155 -8.80 28.48 5.39
C GLU A 155 -7.39 27.93 5.18
N GLU A 156 -6.63 27.75 6.26
CA GLU A 156 -5.29 27.16 6.19
C GLU A 156 -5.34 25.68 5.78
N GLN A 157 -6.29 24.89 6.30
CA GLN A 157 -6.50 23.51 5.85
C GLN A 157 -6.86 23.44 4.36
N ASN A 158 -7.72 24.33 3.88
CA ASN A 158 -8.08 24.41 2.47
C ASN A 158 -6.86 24.77 1.61
N ALA A 159 -6.03 25.73 2.05
CA ALA A 159 -4.80 26.10 1.35
C ALA A 159 -3.82 24.92 1.22
N LEU A 160 -3.70 24.08 2.25
CA LEU A 160 -2.88 22.86 2.20
C LEU A 160 -3.43 21.86 1.19
N VAL A 161 -4.73 21.54 1.26
CA VAL A 161 -5.38 20.60 0.31
C VAL A 161 -5.24 21.08 -1.13
N VAL A 162 -5.39 22.39 -1.38
CA VAL A 162 -5.20 22.97 -2.72
C VAL A 162 -3.75 22.85 -3.19
N ARG A 163 -2.75 22.99 -2.30
CA ARG A 163 -1.33 22.77 -2.66
C ARG A 163 -1.08 21.30 -2.99
N GLU A 164 -1.53 20.37 -2.15
CA GLU A 164 -1.40 18.93 -2.37
C GLU A 164 -2.06 18.50 -3.69
N LEU A 165 -3.24 19.03 -3.99
CA LEU A 165 -3.93 18.77 -5.26
C LEU A 165 -3.12 19.27 -6.47
N ARG A 166 -2.44 20.42 -6.36
CA ARG A 166 -1.56 20.92 -7.43
C ARG A 166 -0.33 20.02 -7.60
N GLU A 167 0.27 19.56 -6.52
CA GLU A 167 1.41 18.64 -6.56
C GLU A 167 1.02 17.29 -7.17
N LYS A 168 -0.11 16.71 -6.75
CA LYS A 168 -0.65 15.47 -7.32
C LYS A 168 -0.99 15.60 -8.80
N ASN A 169 -1.52 16.74 -9.23
CA ASN A 169 -1.74 16.99 -10.66
C ASN A 169 -0.43 17.07 -11.44
N ARG A 170 0.62 17.71 -10.90
CA ARG A 170 1.95 17.74 -11.54
C ARG A 170 2.54 16.34 -11.66
N GLU A 171 2.46 15.53 -10.60
CA GLU A 171 2.90 14.12 -10.63
C GLU A 171 2.12 13.31 -11.67
N PHE A 172 0.80 13.49 -11.73
CA PHE A 172 -0.05 12.83 -12.71
C PHE A 172 0.33 13.22 -14.15
N GLU A 173 0.59 14.50 -14.42
CA GLU A 173 1.04 14.94 -15.74
C GLU A 173 2.40 14.35 -16.14
N LEU A 174 3.35 14.28 -15.21
CA LEU A 174 4.65 13.64 -15.44
C LEU A 174 4.49 12.15 -15.75
N MET A 175 3.67 11.44 -14.96
CA MET A 175 3.38 10.03 -15.19
C MET A 175 2.70 9.80 -16.54
N LYS A 176 1.77 10.68 -16.93
CA LYS A 176 1.09 10.63 -18.23
C LYS A 176 2.06 10.81 -19.40
N ARG A 177 3.05 11.70 -19.28
CA ARG A 177 4.10 11.88 -20.31
C ARG A 177 4.96 10.64 -20.43
N SER A 178 5.43 10.09 -19.30
CA SER A 178 6.22 8.84 -19.26
C SER A 178 5.45 7.65 -19.85
N TYR A 179 4.16 7.51 -19.50
CA TYR A 179 3.30 6.47 -20.08
C TYR A 179 3.17 6.62 -21.60
N ALA A 180 2.96 7.84 -22.11
CA ALA A 180 2.89 8.09 -23.55
C ALA A 180 4.21 7.78 -24.27
N GLU A 181 5.36 8.04 -23.63
CA GLU A 181 6.68 7.65 -24.15
C GLU A 181 6.86 6.14 -24.21
N ALA A 182 6.51 5.42 -23.13
CA ALA A 182 6.54 3.96 -23.10
C ALA A 182 5.61 3.35 -24.15
N GLN A 183 4.40 3.90 -24.32
CA GLN A 183 3.45 3.46 -25.35
C GLN A 183 4.00 3.64 -26.76
N ARG A 184 4.67 4.76 -27.05
CA ARG A 184 5.36 4.97 -28.34
C ARG A 184 6.50 3.98 -28.54
N ALA A 185 7.28 3.69 -27.49
CA ALA A 185 8.36 2.71 -27.57
C ALA A 185 7.83 1.31 -27.89
N VAL A 186 6.73 0.89 -27.25
CA VAL A 186 6.06 -0.39 -27.53
C VAL A 186 5.55 -0.44 -28.97
N GLN A 187 4.90 0.61 -29.46
CA GLN A 187 4.43 0.66 -30.86
C GLN A 187 5.58 0.53 -31.86
N LEU A 188 6.71 1.18 -31.58
CA LEU A 188 7.89 1.09 -32.44
C LEU A 188 8.49 -0.32 -32.43
N LEU A 189 8.60 -0.95 -31.25
CA LEU A 189 9.06 -2.33 -31.13
C LEU A 189 8.12 -3.31 -31.83
N GLN A 190 6.80 -3.13 -31.70
CA GLN A 190 5.81 -3.94 -32.41
C GLN A 190 5.98 -3.81 -33.93
N ALA A 191 6.09 -2.58 -34.45
CA ALA A 191 6.32 -2.36 -35.87
C ALA A 191 7.63 -3.01 -36.37
N GLN A 192 8.69 -2.99 -35.56
CA GLN A 192 9.95 -3.69 -35.87
C GLN A 192 9.78 -5.21 -35.88
N MET A 193 9.04 -5.78 -34.93
CA MET A 193 8.74 -7.21 -34.90
C MET A 193 7.89 -7.63 -36.10
N ASP A 194 6.92 -6.80 -36.49
CA ASP A 194 6.08 -7.04 -37.67
C ASP A 194 6.90 -6.99 -38.97
N GLU A 195 7.82 -6.03 -39.08
CA GLU A 195 8.77 -5.95 -40.21
C GLU A 195 9.67 -7.19 -40.25
N GLN A 196 10.20 -7.62 -39.11
CA GLN A 196 11.01 -8.84 -39.02
C GLN A 196 10.20 -10.08 -39.40
N ALA A 197 8.97 -10.22 -38.91
CA ALA A 197 8.08 -11.32 -39.26
C ALA A 197 7.78 -11.34 -40.77
N ARG A 198 7.58 -10.17 -41.38
CA ARG A 198 7.38 -10.04 -42.83
C ARG A 198 8.62 -10.46 -43.61
N LEU A 199 9.82 -10.03 -43.20
CA LEU A 199 11.08 -10.42 -43.84
C LEU A 199 11.36 -11.93 -43.69
N LEU A 200 11.01 -12.52 -42.55
CA LEU A 200 11.09 -13.96 -42.33
C LEU A 200 10.14 -14.71 -43.28
N SER A 201 8.90 -14.23 -43.43
CA SER A 201 7.93 -14.79 -44.36
C SER A 201 8.40 -14.68 -45.82
N GLU A 202 8.93 -13.52 -46.25
CA GLU A 202 9.48 -13.32 -47.60
C GLU A 202 10.67 -14.25 -47.90
N ARG A 203 11.47 -14.58 -46.87
CA ARG A 203 12.58 -15.54 -46.96
C ARG A 203 12.13 -17.01 -46.85
N GLY A 204 10.83 -17.27 -46.74
CA GLY A 204 10.28 -18.61 -46.62
C GLY A 204 10.62 -19.28 -45.28
N MET A 205 10.86 -18.50 -44.22
CA MET A 205 11.08 -19.01 -42.88
C MET A 205 9.75 -19.08 -42.14
N VAL A 206 9.48 -20.23 -41.51
CA VAL A 206 8.24 -20.54 -40.79
C VAL A 206 8.59 -20.83 -39.33
N LEU A 207 7.77 -20.31 -38.42
CA LEU A 207 7.88 -20.62 -37.00
C LEU A 207 7.26 -21.98 -36.72
N ILE A 208 8.02 -22.87 -36.10
CA ILE A 208 7.56 -24.19 -35.68
C ILE A 208 7.47 -24.21 -34.14
N GLY A 209 6.44 -24.88 -33.59
CA GLY A 209 6.17 -24.92 -32.13
C GLY A 209 5.03 -24.00 -31.69
N GLN A 210 4.17 -23.61 -32.64
CA GLN A 210 2.86 -23.01 -32.41
C GLN A 210 1.81 -24.06 -32.78
N GLU A 211 1.79 -25.19 -32.07
CA GLU A 211 0.58 -26.02 -32.05
C GLU A 211 -0.41 -25.30 -31.14
N ASP A 212 -1.61 -25.09 -31.64
CA ASP A 212 -2.66 -24.30 -30.99
C ASP A 212 -2.87 -24.80 -29.57
N CYS A 213 -2.58 -23.94 -28.60
CA CYS A 213 -3.04 -24.14 -27.23
C CYS A 213 -4.55 -23.97 -27.25
N ASP A 214 -5.27 -25.04 -27.59
CA ASP A 214 -6.70 -25.11 -27.32
C ASP A 214 -6.91 -24.80 -25.83
N GLU A 215 -7.91 -23.94 -25.57
CA GLU A 215 -8.23 -23.30 -24.30
C GLU A 215 -8.74 -24.27 -23.21
N ASP A 216 -8.19 -25.48 -23.09
CA ASP A 216 -8.52 -26.38 -22.00
C ASP A 216 -7.56 -26.16 -20.82
N GLU A 217 -7.95 -25.14 -20.05
CA GLU A 217 -7.42 -24.76 -18.75
C GLU A 217 -7.67 -25.88 -17.70
N SER A 218 -6.95 -27.00 -17.77
CA SER A 218 -6.62 -27.80 -16.58
C SER A 218 -5.57 -28.89 -16.86
N ALA A 219 -4.43 -28.79 -16.16
CA ALA A 219 -3.57 -29.91 -15.73
C ALA A 219 -2.24 -30.24 -16.46
N ALA A 220 -1.70 -29.44 -17.38
CA ALA A 220 -0.34 -29.71 -17.92
C ALA A 220 0.52 -28.44 -18.11
N VAL A 221 1.05 -27.90 -17.02
CA VAL A 221 1.94 -26.71 -17.06
C VAL A 221 3.35 -27.06 -17.58
N ASP A 222 3.79 -28.31 -17.49
CA ASP A 222 5.18 -28.70 -17.79
C ASP A 222 5.45 -28.91 -19.29
N GLU A 223 4.51 -29.53 -20.03
CA GLU A 223 4.63 -29.74 -21.49
C GLU A 223 4.56 -28.42 -22.27
N SER A 224 3.70 -27.48 -21.84
CA SER A 224 3.56 -26.15 -22.45
C SER A 224 4.83 -25.29 -22.37
N GLU A 225 5.61 -25.40 -21.28
CA GLU A 225 6.89 -24.70 -21.16
C GLU A 225 7.98 -25.30 -22.04
N GLN A 226 7.96 -26.62 -22.23
CA GLN A 226 8.91 -27.32 -23.09
C GLN A 226 8.67 -26.98 -24.57
N ASP A 227 7.41 -26.84 -24.98
CA ASP A 227 7.06 -26.39 -26.34
C ASP A 227 7.43 -24.93 -26.59
N LYS A 228 7.25 -24.03 -25.60
CA LYS A 228 7.71 -22.63 -25.71
C LYS A 228 9.23 -22.54 -25.86
N ARG A 229 9.98 -23.39 -25.16
CA ARG A 229 11.45 -23.42 -25.21
C ARG A 229 12.01 -24.04 -26.49
N THR A 230 11.23 -24.88 -27.17
CA THR A 230 11.65 -25.57 -28.42
C THR A 230 11.14 -24.87 -29.69
N ARG A 231 10.61 -23.64 -29.57
CA ARG A 231 10.25 -22.82 -30.72
C ARG A 231 11.48 -22.43 -31.52
N ALA A 232 11.45 -22.70 -32.82
CA ALA A 232 12.51 -22.28 -33.72
C ALA A 232 11.93 -21.77 -35.04
N ILE A 233 12.68 -20.84 -35.63
CA ILE A 233 12.43 -20.35 -36.98
C ILE A 233 13.25 -21.24 -37.92
N VAL A 234 12.57 -21.95 -38.82
CA VAL A 234 13.21 -22.88 -39.76
C VAL A 234 12.69 -22.62 -41.17
N SER A 235 13.40 -23.07 -42.22
CA SER A 235 12.91 -22.88 -43.59
C SER A 235 11.64 -23.69 -43.85
N SER A 236 10.80 -23.24 -44.77
CA SER A 236 9.57 -23.94 -45.18
C SER A 236 9.82 -25.40 -45.58
N GLU A 237 10.93 -25.68 -46.27
CA GLU A 237 11.34 -27.03 -46.64
C GLU A 237 11.62 -27.90 -45.41
N THR A 238 12.40 -27.39 -44.46
CA THR A 238 12.69 -28.13 -43.21
C THR A 238 11.45 -28.29 -42.33
N ALA A 239 10.53 -27.33 -42.34
CA ALA A 239 9.25 -27.43 -41.65
C ALA A 239 8.40 -28.56 -42.22
N ASN A 240 8.36 -28.69 -43.55
CA ASN A 240 7.66 -29.78 -44.23
C ASN A 240 8.28 -31.14 -43.90
N ILE A 241 9.61 -31.28 -43.95
CA ILE A 241 10.32 -32.54 -43.60
C ILE A 241 10.04 -32.92 -42.14
N LEU A 242 10.10 -31.97 -41.22
CA LEU A 242 9.85 -32.27 -39.83
C LEU A 242 8.36 -32.53 -39.55
N GLY A 243 7.45 -31.99 -40.37
CA GLY A 243 6.02 -32.29 -40.33
C GLY A 243 5.67 -33.71 -40.75
N THR A 244 6.48 -34.36 -41.60
CA THR A 244 6.25 -35.76 -41.98
C THR A 244 6.63 -36.76 -40.90
N LEU A 245 7.38 -36.35 -39.87
CA LEU A 245 7.90 -37.20 -38.78
C LEU A 245 6.96 -37.29 -37.55
N GLY A 246 5.71 -36.85 -37.72
CA GLY A 246 4.66 -36.88 -36.71
C GLY A 246 4.64 -35.67 -35.76
N GLN A 247 3.69 -35.68 -34.83
CA GLN A 247 3.49 -34.62 -33.82
C GLN A 247 4.47 -34.76 -32.65
N GLY A 248 4.74 -33.64 -31.99
CA GLY A 248 5.60 -33.53 -30.81
C GLY A 248 6.63 -32.39 -30.89
N PRO A 249 7.33 -32.10 -29.76
CA PRO A 249 8.28 -31.00 -29.66
C PRO A 249 9.36 -31.07 -30.73
N LEU A 250 9.87 -29.91 -31.16
CA LEU A 250 10.84 -29.81 -32.26
C LEU A 250 12.04 -30.75 -32.07
N ASP A 251 12.58 -30.81 -30.85
CA ASP A 251 13.72 -31.66 -30.48
C ASP A 251 13.43 -33.16 -30.66
N VAL A 252 12.20 -33.60 -30.39
CA VAL A 252 11.78 -35.01 -30.57
C VAL A 252 11.70 -35.35 -32.05
N ARG A 253 11.17 -34.45 -32.88
CA ARG A 253 11.12 -34.64 -34.33
C ARG A 253 12.51 -34.66 -34.95
N ILE A 254 13.42 -33.79 -34.48
CA ILE A 254 14.83 -33.77 -34.91
C ILE A 254 15.54 -35.07 -34.51
N LYS A 255 15.30 -35.60 -33.29
CA LYS A 255 15.85 -36.89 -32.86
C LYS A 255 15.36 -38.04 -33.74
N ARG A 256 14.06 -38.13 -34.02
CA ARG A 256 13.51 -39.15 -34.94
C ARG A 256 14.16 -39.09 -36.33
N LEU A 257 14.35 -37.89 -36.88
CA LEU A 257 15.06 -37.72 -38.16
C LEU A 257 16.52 -38.21 -38.08
N ALA A 258 17.19 -37.94 -36.97
CA ALA A 258 18.56 -38.37 -36.75
C ALA A 258 18.66 -39.90 -36.63
N ASP A 259 17.72 -40.53 -35.92
CA ASP A 259 17.65 -41.98 -35.76
C ASP A 259 17.36 -42.67 -37.11
N GLU A 260 16.39 -42.18 -37.90
CA GLU A 260 16.11 -42.71 -39.25
C GLU A 260 17.32 -42.60 -40.18
N ARG A 261 18.06 -41.47 -40.11
CA ARG A 261 19.31 -41.31 -40.85
C ARG A 261 20.35 -42.35 -40.40
N ASP A 262 20.51 -42.56 -39.11
CA ASP A 262 21.51 -43.49 -38.58
C ASP A 262 21.18 -44.94 -38.94
N ASP A 263 19.91 -45.34 -38.90
CA ASP A 263 19.43 -46.65 -39.35
C ASP A 263 19.70 -46.88 -40.85
N LEU A 264 19.46 -45.87 -41.68
CA LEU A 264 19.77 -45.93 -43.11
C LEU A 264 21.28 -45.99 -43.35
N GLN A 265 22.09 -45.24 -42.60
CA GLN A 265 23.54 -45.30 -42.68
C GLN A 265 24.10 -46.66 -42.24
N ASP A 266 23.55 -47.24 -41.17
CA ASP A 266 23.84 -48.59 -40.70
C ASP A 266 23.51 -49.61 -41.79
N SER A 267 22.34 -49.49 -42.41
CA SER A 267 21.92 -50.36 -43.52
C SER A 267 22.88 -50.26 -44.71
N VAL A 268 23.29 -49.04 -45.08
CA VAL A 268 24.29 -48.82 -46.14
C VAL A 268 25.66 -49.39 -45.76
N ARG A 269 26.08 -49.25 -44.49
CA ARG A 269 27.34 -49.83 -44.00
C ARG A 269 27.31 -51.36 -44.04
N ARG A 270 26.22 -51.99 -43.59
CA ARG A 270 26.01 -53.43 -43.68
C ARG A 270 26.04 -53.91 -45.12
N LEU A 271 25.27 -53.30 -46.01
CA LEU A 271 25.26 -53.66 -47.44
C LEU A 271 26.62 -53.48 -48.11
N LYS A 272 27.41 -52.47 -47.74
CA LYS A 272 28.80 -52.32 -48.22
C LYS A 272 29.71 -53.42 -47.71
N LEU A 273 29.58 -53.77 -46.43
CA LEU A 273 30.36 -54.84 -45.80
C LEU A 273 30.00 -56.20 -46.41
N ASP A 274 28.71 -56.48 -46.61
CA ASP A 274 28.22 -57.68 -47.30
C ASP A 274 28.75 -57.75 -48.74
N LEU A 275 28.75 -56.63 -49.48
CA LEU A 275 29.31 -56.56 -50.83
C LEU A 275 30.83 -56.82 -50.84
N GLU A 276 31.56 -56.29 -49.86
CA GLU A 276 33.01 -56.45 -49.73
C GLU A 276 33.38 -57.85 -49.24
N GLU A 277 32.58 -58.42 -48.34
CA GLU A 277 32.68 -59.81 -47.91
C GLU A 277 32.42 -60.76 -49.06
N GLU A 278 31.38 -60.56 -49.88
CA GLU A 278 31.12 -61.38 -51.06
C GLU A 278 32.25 -61.25 -52.09
N ARG A 279 32.79 -60.05 -52.30
CA ARG A 279 34.00 -59.85 -53.13
C ARG A 279 35.21 -60.58 -52.56
N SER A 280 35.39 -60.56 -51.23
CA SER A 280 36.52 -61.20 -50.57
C SER A 280 36.36 -62.73 -50.47
N ARG A 281 35.14 -63.25 -50.25
CA ARG A 281 34.82 -64.68 -50.24
C ARG A 281 35.05 -65.27 -51.62
N ASN A 282 34.63 -64.55 -52.67
CA ASN A 282 34.90 -64.95 -54.05
C ASN A 282 36.42 -64.95 -54.37
N SER A 283 37.20 -64.06 -53.74
CA SER A 283 38.67 -64.04 -53.86
C SER A 283 39.40 -65.06 -52.99
N LYS A 284 38.83 -65.46 -51.83
CA LYS A 284 39.46 -66.38 -50.86
C LYS A 284 39.11 -67.85 -51.12
N LEU A 285 37.94 -68.13 -51.70
CA LEU A 285 37.60 -69.49 -52.16
C LEU A 285 38.54 -69.99 -53.27
N GLU A 286 39.26 -69.10 -53.94
CA GLU A 286 40.21 -69.46 -55.01
C GLU A 286 41.61 -69.87 -54.49
N LYS A 287 42.00 -69.51 -53.26
CA LYS A 287 43.36 -69.73 -52.73
C LYS A 287 43.41 -69.83 -51.20
N ALA A 288 43.17 -71.00 -50.62
CA ALA A 288 43.81 -71.36 -49.35
C ALA A 288 43.62 -72.87 -49.03
N PRO A 289 44.70 -73.65 -48.87
CA PRO A 289 44.63 -74.93 -48.18
C PRO A 289 44.57 -74.69 -46.67
N PHE A 290 43.61 -75.33 -46.00
CA PHE A 290 43.42 -75.29 -44.56
C PHE A 290 44.60 -75.95 -43.83
N ASN A 291 45.31 -75.19 -42.99
CA ASN A 291 46.38 -75.69 -42.13
C ASN A 291 45.89 -75.76 -40.67
N PRO A 292 45.68 -76.96 -40.09
CA PRO A 292 45.07 -77.15 -38.77
C PRO A 292 45.85 -76.50 -37.60
N GLU A 293 47.19 -76.48 -37.69
CA GLU A 293 48.07 -76.07 -36.59
C GLU A 293 48.11 -74.53 -36.40
N GLU A 294 47.86 -73.77 -37.47
CA GLU A 294 47.78 -72.31 -37.46
C GLU A 294 46.43 -71.84 -36.90
N ALA A 295 45.34 -72.57 -37.19
CA ALA A 295 44.03 -72.37 -36.60
C ALA A 295 44.04 -72.62 -35.08
N ASP A 296 44.79 -73.63 -34.61
CA ASP A 296 44.93 -73.93 -33.18
C ASP A 296 45.72 -72.83 -32.44
N TRP A 297 46.73 -72.23 -33.08
CA TRP A 297 47.47 -71.11 -32.50
C TRP A 297 46.63 -69.82 -32.46
N GLU A 298 45.91 -69.51 -33.55
CA GLU A 298 45.02 -68.34 -33.62
C GLU A 298 43.87 -68.43 -32.63
N THR A 299 43.25 -69.60 -32.48
CA THR A 299 42.20 -69.82 -31.48
C THR A 299 42.73 -69.64 -30.06
N LYS A 300 43.94 -70.12 -29.75
CA LYS A 300 44.56 -69.93 -28.44
C LYS A 300 44.87 -68.47 -28.13
N LYS A 301 45.41 -67.73 -29.10
CA LYS A 301 45.62 -66.28 -28.99
C LYS A 301 44.32 -65.53 -28.76
N LEU A 302 43.28 -65.88 -29.52
CA LEU A 302 41.94 -65.29 -29.40
C LEU A 302 41.32 -65.56 -28.02
N ILE A 303 41.50 -66.78 -27.49
CA ILE A 303 41.09 -67.15 -26.13
C ILE A 303 41.79 -66.27 -25.08
N ASP A 304 43.10 -66.04 -25.21
CA ASP A 304 43.84 -65.22 -24.25
C ASP A 304 43.48 -63.73 -24.35
N ASP A 305 43.21 -63.20 -25.55
CA ASP A 305 42.66 -61.85 -25.75
C ASP A 305 41.27 -61.70 -25.11
N TYR A 306 40.40 -62.71 -25.24
CA TYR A 306 39.08 -62.70 -24.59
C TYR A 306 39.18 -62.80 -23.07
N LYS A 307 40.12 -63.59 -22.52
CA LYS A 307 40.38 -63.63 -21.08
C LYS A 307 40.83 -62.27 -20.55
N PHE A 308 41.73 -61.59 -21.27
CA PHE A 308 42.19 -60.26 -20.86
C PHE A 308 41.05 -59.22 -20.90
N LYS A 309 40.24 -59.24 -21.96
CA LYS A 309 39.06 -58.37 -22.06
C LYS A 309 38.05 -58.64 -20.95
N MET A 310 37.82 -59.91 -20.62
CA MET A 310 36.95 -60.32 -19.52
C MET A 310 37.48 -59.81 -18.18
N GLN A 311 38.77 -59.99 -17.90
CA GLN A 311 39.39 -59.52 -16.66
C GLN A 311 39.35 -57.99 -16.52
N LYS A 312 39.51 -57.25 -17.63
CA LYS A 312 39.35 -55.80 -17.65
C LYS A 312 37.90 -55.38 -17.39
N ALA A 313 36.93 -56.05 -18.01
CA ALA A 313 35.51 -55.80 -17.76
C ALA A 313 35.13 -56.12 -16.30
N GLU A 314 35.67 -57.17 -15.70
CA GLU A 314 35.49 -57.50 -14.29
C GLU A 314 36.03 -56.40 -13.37
N GLN A 315 37.21 -55.82 -13.69
CA GLN A 315 37.76 -54.69 -12.94
C GLN A 315 36.89 -53.44 -13.05
N ASP A 316 36.38 -53.13 -14.25
CA ASP A 316 35.47 -52.01 -14.48
C ASP A 316 34.15 -52.19 -13.73
N ILE A 317 33.59 -53.42 -13.74
CA ILE A 317 32.39 -53.78 -12.96
C ILE A 317 32.62 -53.54 -11.47
N ASN A 318 33.75 -53.99 -10.91
CA ASN A 318 34.06 -53.78 -9.49
C ASN A 318 34.16 -52.28 -9.16
N THR A 319 34.79 -51.49 -10.03
CA THR A 319 34.88 -50.03 -9.85
C THR A 319 33.49 -49.39 -9.88
N LEU A 320 32.64 -49.77 -10.85
CA LEU A 320 31.28 -49.27 -10.94
C LEU A 320 30.44 -49.68 -9.72
N GLN A 321 30.58 -50.90 -9.20
CA GLN A 321 29.90 -51.34 -7.99
C GLN A 321 30.29 -50.51 -6.76
N THR A 322 31.57 -50.18 -6.59
CA THR A 322 31.99 -49.28 -5.49
C THR A 322 31.41 -47.88 -5.63
N ASN A 323 31.34 -47.36 -6.86
CA ASN A 323 30.70 -46.06 -7.13
C ASN A 323 29.20 -46.10 -6.84
N VAL A 324 28.50 -47.14 -7.27
CA VAL A 324 27.07 -47.35 -6.98
C VAL A 324 26.83 -47.38 -5.46
N ALA A 325 27.57 -48.18 -4.71
CA ALA A 325 27.42 -48.27 -3.24
C ALA A 325 27.65 -46.91 -2.54
N ARG A 326 28.60 -46.11 -3.03
CA ARG A 326 28.84 -44.75 -2.53
C ARG A 326 27.68 -43.80 -2.85
N MET A 327 27.15 -43.85 -4.07
CA MET A 327 26.02 -43.03 -4.50
C MET A 327 24.74 -43.43 -3.76
N GLU A 328 24.47 -44.72 -3.56
CA GLU A 328 23.38 -45.22 -2.73
C GLU A 328 23.45 -44.68 -1.30
N SER A 329 24.65 -44.69 -0.71
CA SER A 329 24.89 -44.11 0.61
C SER A 329 24.63 -42.60 0.65
N GLN A 330 24.93 -41.86 -0.43
CA GLN A 330 24.60 -40.44 -0.54
C GLN A 330 23.08 -40.23 -0.65
N VAL A 331 22.39 -41.02 -1.47
CA VAL A 331 20.94 -40.95 -1.63
C VAL A 331 20.24 -41.21 -0.30
N ILE A 332 20.67 -42.20 0.47
CA ILE A 332 20.12 -42.47 1.81
C ILE A 332 20.29 -41.26 2.74
N ARG A 333 21.46 -40.62 2.75
CA ARG A 333 21.71 -39.42 3.57
C ARG A 333 20.84 -38.24 3.15
N TYR A 334 20.75 -37.96 1.85
CA TYR A 334 19.91 -36.87 1.34
C TYR A 334 18.43 -37.12 1.59
N LYS A 335 17.97 -38.37 1.46
CA LYS A 335 16.60 -38.75 1.78
C LYS A 335 16.29 -38.51 3.27
N SER A 336 17.16 -38.96 4.17
CA SER A 336 16.98 -38.73 5.59
C SER A 336 17.00 -37.23 5.95
N ALA A 337 17.87 -36.43 5.31
CA ALA A 337 17.91 -34.98 5.51
C ALA A 337 16.66 -34.26 4.96
N ALA A 338 16.09 -34.75 3.85
CA ALA A 338 14.84 -34.24 3.31
C ALA A 338 13.67 -34.55 4.25
N GLU A 339 13.58 -35.80 4.75
CA GLU A 339 12.54 -36.22 5.70
C GLU A 339 12.59 -35.42 7.02
N THR A 340 13.79 -35.10 7.52
CA THR A 340 13.91 -34.25 8.73
C THR A 340 13.52 -32.80 8.46
N SER A 341 13.83 -32.28 7.27
CA SER A 341 13.41 -30.93 6.86
C SER A 341 11.90 -30.83 6.64
N GLU A 342 11.27 -31.87 6.12
CA GLU A 342 9.82 -31.90 5.91
C GLU A 342 9.08 -31.88 7.27
N LYS A 343 9.54 -32.69 8.23
CA LYS A 343 8.98 -32.70 9.59
C LYS A 343 9.09 -31.33 10.27
N SER A 344 10.23 -30.64 10.15
CA SER A 344 10.38 -29.30 10.74
C SER A 344 9.49 -28.25 10.06
N GLU A 345 9.27 -28.36 8.74
CA GLU A 345 8.32 -27.50 8.02
C GLU A 345 6.88 -27.72 8.50
N GLU A 346 6.48 -28.97 8.74
CA GLU A 346 5.16 -29.30 9.28
C GLU A 346 4.95 -28.74 10.69
N GLU A 347 5.95 -28.85 11.57
CA GLU A 347 5.93 -28.25 12.91
C GLU A 347 5.75 -26.72 12.84
N LEU A 348 6.53 -26.05 12.00
CA LEU A 348 6.41 -24.60 11.78
C LEU A 348 5.04 -24.21 11.20
N LYS A 349 4.45 -25.02 10.32
CA LYS A 349 3.08 -24.79 9.81
C LYS A 349 2.04 -24.90 10.94
N VAL A 350 2.20 -25.84 11.85
CA VAL A 350 1.32 -25.98 13.02
C VAL A 350 1.48 -24.79 13.96
N GLU A 351 2.71 -24.39 14.29
CA GLU A 351 3.00 -23.22 15.12
C GLU A 351 2.45 -21.93 14.50
N ARG A 352 2.64 -21.72 13.20
CA ARG A 352 2.08 -20.57 12.47
C ARG A 352 0.56 -20.52 12.62
N ARG A 353 -0.13 -21.66 12.46
CA ARG A 353 -1.60 -21.73 12.63
C ARG A 353 -2.00 -21.44 14.07
N LYS A 354 -1.22 -21.88 15.06
CA LYS A 354 -1.46 -21.59 16.49
C LYS A 354 -1.32 -20.09 16.77
N LEU A 355 -0.20 -19.48 16.40
CA LEU A 355 0.05 -18.05 16.56
C LEU A 355 -0.99 -17.19 15.82
N GLN A 356 -1.45 -17.64 14.64
CA GLN A 356 -2.51 -16.93 13.92
C GLN A 356 -3.85 -16.96 14.65
N ARG A 357 -4.17 -18.04 15.38
CA ARG A 357 -5.37 -18.08 16.24
C ARG A 357 -5.21 -17.15 17.45
N GLU A 358 -4.06 -17.22 18.13
CA GLU A 358 -3.75 -16.36 19.27
C GLU A 358 -3.79 -14.87 18.90
N LEU A 359 -3.29 -14.50 17.71
CA LEU A 359 -3.38 -13.14 17.19
C LEU A 359 -4.83 -12.69 16.99
N ARG A 360 -5.69 -13.55 16.42
CA ARG A 360 -7.11 -13.24 16.24
C ARG A 360 -7.80 -13.05 17.59
N GLU A 361 -7.56 -13.94 18.55
CA GLU A 361 -8.12 -13.84 19.90
C GLU A 361 -7.65 -12.57 20.63
N ALA A 362 -6.37 -12.22 20.51
CA ALA A 362 -5.83 -10.97 21.05
C ALA A 362 -6.45 -9.73 20.36
N THR A 363 -6.68 -9.79 19.05
CA THR A 363 -7.32 -8.70 18.30
C THR A 363 -8.77 -8.51 18.77
N THR A 364 -9.54 -9.59 18.91
CA THR A 364 -10.91 -9.51 19.45
C THR A 364 -10.93 -8.95 20.87
N ARG A 365 -9.94 -9.32 21.70
CA ARG A 365 -9.79 -8.78 23.06
C ARG A 365 -9.53 -7.27 23.05
N VAL A 366 -8.71 -6.79 22.13
CA VAL A 366 -8.44 -5.35 21.97
C VAL A 366 -9.71 -4.62 21.55
N GLU A 367 -10.46 -5.14 20.58
CA GLU A 367 -11.73 -4.55 20.14
C GLU A 367 -12.76 -4.47 21.28
N GLU A 368 -12.89 -5.52 22.11
CA GLU A 368 -13.72 -5.50 23.32
C GLU A 368 -13.28 -4.40 24.31
N LEU A 369 -11.97 -4.27 24.54
CA LEU A 369 -11.44 -3.25 25.43
C LEU A 369 -11.65 -1.84 24.87
N GLU A 370 -11.46 -1.64 23.57
CA GLU A 370 -11.72 -0.36 22.92
C GLU A 370 -13.19 0.05 23.00
N THR A 371 -14.11 -0.90 22.77
CA THR A 371 -15.54 -0.62 22.91
C THR A 371 -15.89 -0.28 24.36
N THR A 372 -15.46 -1.07 25.34
CA THR A 372 -15.70 -0.74 26.76
C THR A 372 -15.11 0.61 27.17
N ASN A 373 -13.91 0.94 26.68
CA ASN A 373 -13.29 2.24 26.94
C ASN A 373 -14.12 3.39 26.35
N LYS A 374 -14.59 3.28 25.10
CA LYS A 374 -15.52 4.27 24.50
C LYS A 374 -16.80 4.45 25.34
N HIS A 375 -17.35 3.37 25.91
CA HIS A 375 -18.51 3.46 26.81
C HIS A 375 -18.17 4.20 28.12
N LEU A 376 -16.98 3.97 28.68
CA LEU A 376 -16.52 4.68 29.88
C LEU A 376 -16.26 6.16 29.59
N GLU A 377 -15.64 6.49 28.46
CA GLU A 377 -15.40 7.85 28.01
C GLU A 377 -16.71 8.63 27.84
N THR A 378 -17.73 8.03 27.21
CA THR A 378 -19.05 8.67 27.08
C THR A 378 -19.75 8.88 28.43
N ARG A 379 -19.68 7.90 29.36
CA ARG A 379 -20.21 8.07 30.74
C ARG A 379 -19.47 9.17 31.49
N LEU A 380 -18.15 9.22 31.36
CA LEU A 380 -17.31 10.24 31.99
C LEU A 380 -17.62 11.62 31.40
N GLY A 381 -17.86 11.71 30.09
CA GLY A 381 -18.39 12.92 29.44
C GLY A 381 -19.72 13.38 30.05
N LYS A 382 -20.68 12.46 30.21
CA LYS A 382 -21.98 12.76 30.85
C LYS A 382 -21.83 13.23 32.30
N LEU A 383 -20.94 12.61 33.07
CA LEU A 383 -20.66 13.02 34.46
C LEU A 383 -19.99 14.40 34.52
N LYS A 384 -19.05 14.69 33.61
CA LYS A 384 -18.46 16.02 33.48
C LYS A 384 -19.53 17.07 33.16
N THR A 385 -20.45 16.79 32.25
CA THR A 385 -21.56 17.70 31.95
C THR A 385 -22.51 17.87 33.13
N ALA A 386 -22.86 16.78 33.83
CA ALA A 386 -23.72 16.84 35.01
C ALA A 386 -23.08 17.65 36.14
N LYS A 387 -21.79 17.43 36.41
CA LYS A 387 -21.00 18.24 37.36
C LYS A 387 -20.99 19.71 36.95
N SER A 388 -20.77 20.00 35.67
CA SER A 388 -20.78 21.37 35.16
C SER A 388 -22.16 22.02 35.34
N ASN A 389 -23.25 21.30 35.15
CA ASN A 389 -24.61 21.81 35.38
C ASN A 389 -24.88 22.06 36.87
N LEU A 390 -24.49 21.13 37.74
CA LEU A 390 -24.63 21.29 39.20
C LEU A 390 -23.83 22.49 39.73
N LEU A 391 -22.63 22.72 39.17
CA LEU A 391 -21.83 23.91 39.47
C LEU A 391 -22.44 25.20 38.95
N LYS A 392 -23.35 25.15 37.97
CA LYS A 392 -24.12 26.34 37.51
C LYS A 392 -25.36 26.60 38.36
N GLU A 393 -25.83 25.60 39.11
CA GLU A 393 -27.01 25.69 39.99
C GLU A 393 -26.66 26.11 41.42
N LEU A 394 -25.39 25.97 41.82
CA LEU A 394 -24.79 26.52 43.03
C LEU A 394 -24.33 27.96 42.78
#